data_AF-A0A2T0BBZ1-F1
#
_entry.id   AF-A0A2T0BBZ1-F1
#
_cell.length_a   1.000
_cell.length_b   1.000
_cell.length_c   1.000
_cell.angle_alpha   90.00
_cell.angle_beta   90.00
_cell.angle_gamma   90.00
#
_symmetry.space_group_name_H-M   'P 1'
#
loop_
_entity.id
_entity.type
_entity.pdbx_description
1 polymer ?
#
loop_
_entity_poly.entity_id
_entity_poly.type
_entity_poly.pdbx_seq_one_letter_code
_entity_poly.pdbx_strand_id
1 'polypeptide(L)'
;MSSNFIKATDVAKELGVYLKVVTSTKSFDNYNSFFNIFTEMDEPCRRIVVLTPYQELEEVNDEDPSKPINKYRIIDSNLWIEEYSLLHNPSKISLDDVKIPEEVYINFKNQIN
;
A
#
# COMPACT_ATOMS: atom_id res chain seq x y z
N MET A 1 23.41 10.59 -8.19
CA MET A 1 22.17 10.80 -8.96
C MET A 1 21.38 11.87 -8.25
N SER A 2 21.06 12.96 -8.94
CA SER A 2 20.08 13.93 -8.45
C SER A 2 18.72 13.25 -8.47
N SER A 3 18.29 12.73 -7.31
CA SER A 3 16.98 12.11 -7.18
C SER A 3 15.93 13.20 -7.35
N ASN A 4 15.44 13.36 -8.57
CA ASN A 4 14.26 14.17 -8.82
C ASN A 4 13.07 13.43 -8.21
N PHE A 5 12.35 14.14 -7.35
CA PHE A 5 11.14 13.65 -6.71
C PHE A 5 9.94 14.30 -7.37
N ILE A 6 8.94 13.51 -7.70
CA ILE A 6 7.68 13.94 -8.29
C ILE A 6 6.57 13.70 -7.26
N LYS A 7 5.57 14.59 -7.19
CA LYS A 7 4.43 14.37 -6.31
C LYS A 7 3.60 13.19 -6.81
N ALA A 8 3.22 12.31 -5.90
CA ALA A 8 2.38 11.16 -6.23
C ALA A 8 1.00 11.57 -6.76
N THR A 9 0.48 12.72 -6.32
CA THR A 9 -0.79 13.30 -6.82
C THR A 9 -0.70 13.74 -8.28
N ASP A 10 0.44 14.26 -8.73
CA ASP A 10 0.66 14.65 -10.13
C ASP A 10 0.76 13.40 -11.01
N VAL A 11 1.46 12.37 -10.52
CA VAL A 11 1.54 11.06 -11.18
C VAL A 11 0.16 10.40 -11.31
N ALA A 12 -0.65 10.43 -10.26
CA ALA A 12 -2.01 9.90 -10.27
C ALA A 12 -2.85 10.52 -11.39
N LYS A 13 -2.81 11.85 -11.51
CA LYS A 13 -3.51 12.59 -12.55
C LYS A 13 -3.00 12.28 -13.95
N GLU A 14 -1.68 12.23 -14.14
CA GLU A 14 -1.08 11.99 -15.45
C GLU A 14 -1.41 10.58 -15.99
N LEU A 15 -1.36 9.57 -15.11
CA LEU A 15 -1.59 8.18 -15.50
C LEU A 15 -3.07 7.76 -15.42
N GLY A 16 -3.96 8.64 -14.93
CA GLY A 16 -5.37 8.31 -14.73
C GLY A 16 -5.60 7.24 -13.66
N VAL A 17 -4.73 7.19 -12.65
CA VAL A 17 -4.80 6.24 -11.53
C VAL A 17 -5.16 6.96 -10.22
N TYR A 18 -5.39 6.21 -9.15
CA TYR A 18 -5.82 6.72 -7.86
C TYR A 18 -4.68 6.68 -6.85
N LEU A 19 -4.52 7.75 -6.07
CA LEU A 19 -3.67 7.78 -4.89
C LEU A 19 -4.56 7.61 -3.66
N LYS A 20 -4.41 6.51 -2.92
CA LYS A 20 -5.28 6.17 -1.78
C LYS A 20 -4.47 5.67 -0.59
N VAL A 21 -5.07 5.78 0.59
CA VAL A 21 -4.65 5.03 1.78
C VAL A 21 -5.52 3.78 1.86
N VAL A 22 -4.88 2.61 1.88
CA VAL A 22 -5.53 1.30 2.02
C VAL A 22 -5.06 0.62 3.30
N THR A 23 -5.84 -0.36 3.78
CA THR A 23 -5.46 -1.17 4.94
C THR A 23 -4.76 -2.43 4.45
N SER A 24 -3.60 -2.77 5.01
CA SER A 24 -3.01 -4.07 4.73
C SER A 24 -3.59 -5.13 5.66
N THR A 25 -3.87 -6.30 5.13
CA THR A 25 -4.42 -7.44 5.87
C THR A 25 -3.52 -8.66 5.73
N LYS A 26 -3.51 -9.52 6.75
CA LYS A 26 -2.84 -10.81 6.69
C LYS A 26 -3.69 -11.87 7.37
N SER A 27 -3.77 -13.04 6.75
CA SER A 27 -4.39 -14.23 7.35
C SER A 27 -3.47 -14.81 8.41
N PHE A 28 -4.00 -15.01 9.61
CA PHE A 28 -3.32 -15.69 10.69
C PHE A 28 -4.05 -16.98 11.04
N ASP A 29 -3.29 -18.06 11.15
CA ASP A 29 -3.78 -19.33 11.66
C ASP A 29 -3.98 -19.20 13.17
N ASN A 30 -5.22 -19.36 13.62
CA ASN A 30 -5.55 -19.43 15.02
C ASN A 30 -5.98 -20.85 15.36
N TYR A 31 -5.27 -21.45 16.33
CA TYR A 31 -5.58 -22.77 16.83
C TYR A 31 -6.03 -22.69 18.29
N ASN A 32 -7.30 -23.01 18.52
CA ASN A 32 -7.82 -23.18 19.88
C ASN A 32 -7.67 -24.64 20.30
N SER A 33 -6.61 -24.91 21.07
CA SER A 33 -6.28 -26.26 21.55
C SER A 33 -7.30 -26.86 22.51
N PHE A 34 -8.09 -26.03 23.20
CA PHE A 34 -9.08 -26.50 24.18
C PHE A 34 -10.32 -27.10 23.50
N PHE A 35 -10.69 -26.58 22.33
CA PHE A 35 -11.82 -27.07 21.54
C PHE A 35 -11.39 -27.86 20.29
N ASN A 36 -10.07 -27.97 20.02
CA ASN A 36 -9.51 -28.56 18.81
C ASN A 36 -10.06 -27.92 17.53
N ILE A 37 -10.16 -26.58 17.51
CA ILE A 37 -10.69 -25.80 16.39
C ILE A 37 -9.54 -25.03 15.73
N PHE A 38 -9.45 -25.16 14.41
CA PHE A 38 -8.59 -24.35 13.55
C PHE A 38 -9.45 -23.31 12.83
N THR A 39 -9.03 -22.05 12.87
CA THR A 39 -9.67 -20.95 12.14
C THR A 39 -8.60 -20.07 11.51
N GLU A 40 -8.82 -19.70 10.26
CA GLU A 40 -8.05 -18.65 9.58
C GLU A 40 -8.84 -17.34 9.70
N MET A 41 -8.17 -16.28 10.15
CA MET A 41 -8.76 -14.95 10.27
C MET A 41 -7.84 -13.91 9.65
N ASP A 42 -8.41 -13.06 8.79
CA ASP A 42 -7.71 -11.90 8.25
C ASP A 42 -7.71 -10.77 9.28
N GLU A 43 -6.52 -10.30 9.64
CA GLU A 43 -6.35 -9.19 10.56
C GLU A 43 -5.72 -7.97 9.86
N PRO A 44 -6.21 -6.75 10.14
CA PRO A 44 -5.59 -5.53 9.65
C PRO A 44 -4.23 -5.33 10.35
N CYS A 45 -3.21 -4.98 9.58
CA CYS A 45 -1.83 -4.89 10.05
C CYS A 45 -1.30 -3.45 10.08
N ARG A 46 -1.49 -2.69 8.99
CA ARG A 46 -1.03 -1.30 8.84
C ARG A 46 -1.83 -0.58 7.77
N ARG A 47 -1.59 0.71 7.60
CA ARG A 47 -2.11 1.47 6.47
C ARG A 47 -1.00 1.79 5.48
N ILE A 48 -1.33 1.77 4.20
CA ILE A 48 -0.36 1.93 3.13
C ILE A 48 -0.90 2.96 2.15
N VAL A 49 -0.06 3.94 1.81
CA VAL A 49 -0.32 4.85 0.69
C VAL A 49 0.07 4.13 -0.59
N VAL A 50 -0.88 4.00 -1.50
CA VAL A 50 -0.70 3.30 -2.77
C VAL A 50 -1.12 4.17 -3.95
N LEU A 51 -0.38 4.06 -5.06
CA LEU A 51 -0.89 4.40 -6.39
C LEU A 51 -1.48 3.14 -7.01
N THR A 52 -2.74 3.20 -7.45
CA THR A 52 -3.50 2.03 -7.90
C THR A 52 -4.42 2.37 -9.07
N PRO A 53 -4.57 1.48 -10.08
CA PRO A 53 -5.60 1.64 -11.11
C PRO A 53 -7.03 1.37 -10.57
N TYR A 54 -7.17 0.83 -9.36
CA TYR A 54 -8.45 0.36 -8.82
C TYR A 54 -9.08 1.39 -7.88
N GLN A 55 -10.18 2.01 -8.33
CA GLN A 55 -10.89 3.04 -7.56
C GLN A 55 -11.43 2.49 -6.22
N GLU A 56 -11.95 1.27 -6.23
CA GLU A 56 -12.63 0.64 -5.09
C GLU A 56 -11.67 -0.16 -4.19
N LEU A 57 -10.35 -0.06 -4.40
CA LEU A 57 -9.39 -0.78 -3.55
C LEU A 57 -9.41 -0.21 -2.12
N GLU A 58 -9.71 -1.07 -1.15
CA GLU A 58 -9.70 -0.73 0.29
C GLU A 58 -8.62 -1.51 1.06
N GLU A 59 -8.31 -2.72 0.61
CA GLU A 59 -7.41 -3.64 1.29
C GLU A 59 -6.34 -4.23 0.36
N VAL A 60 -5.17 -4.54 0.93
CA VAL A 60 -4.07 -5.21 0.23
C VAL A 60 -3.47 -6.31 1.11
N ASN A 61 -3.02 -7.40 0.51
CA ASN A 61 -2.39 -8.49 1.25
C ASN A 61 -0.97 -8.13 1.70
N ASP A 62 -0.67 -8.39 2.96
CA ASP A 62 0.64 -8.15 3.59
C ASP A 62 1.39 -9.46 3.82
N GLU A 63 2.45 -9.71 3.05
CA GLU A 63 3.23 -10.95 3.20
C GLU A 63 3.93 -11.02 4.58
N ASP A 64 4.42 -9.89 5.09
CA ASP A 64 5.19 -9.83 6.33
C ASP A 64 4.99 -8.49 7.07
N PRO A 65 3.96 -8.40 7.93
CA PRO A 65 3.67 -7.21 8.73
C PRO A 65 4.73 -6.89 9.79
N SER A 66 5.66 -7.82 10.05
CA SER A 66 6.74 -7.60 11.04
C SER A 66 7.91 -6.77 10.49
N LYS A 67 8.00 -6.61 9.16
CA LYS A 67 9.04 -5.83 8.49
C LYS A 67 8.45 -4.58 7.87
N PRO A 68 9.23 -3.49 7.74
CA PRO A 68 8.80 -2.31 7.00
C PRO A 68 8.34 -2.67 5.58
N ILE A 69 7.39 -1.92 5.04
CA ILE A 69 6.98 -2.14 3.66
C ILE A 69 8.18 -2.03 2.69
N ASN A 70 8.14 -2.83 1.64
CA ASN A 70 9.04 -2.66 0.50
C ASN A 70 8.60 -1.42 -0.28
N LYS A 71 9.08 -0.24 0.14
CA LYS A 71 8.77 1.02 -0.54
C LYS A 71 9.10 0.92 -2.02
N TYR A 72 8.22 1.48 -2.83
CA TYR A 72 8.26 1.54 -4.29
C TYR A 72 8.18 0.20 -5.00
N ARG A 73 7.79 -0.86 -4.30
CA ARG A 73 7.46 -2.13 -4.93
C ARG A 73 6.05 -2.06 -5.52
N ILE A 74 5.90 -2.67 -6.69
CA ILE A 74 4.61 -2.83 -7.34
C ILE A 74 4.13 -4.25 -7.02
N ILE A 75 2.97 -4.35 -6.39
CA ILE A 75 2.33 -5.60 -5.97
C ILE A 75 0.88 -5.54 -6.42
N ASP A 76 0.44 -6.52 -7.22
CA ASP A 76 -0.92 -6.57 -7.79
C ASP A 76 -1.34 -5.26 -8.47
N SER A 77 -0.43 -4.70 -9.29
CA SER A 77 -0.60 -3.41 -9.98
C SER A 77 -0.70 -2.18 -9.07
N ASN A 78 -0.43 -2.33 -7.78
CA ASN A 78 -0.40 -1.24 -6.81
C ASN A 78 1.04 -0.88 -6.45
N LEU A 79 1.42 0.37 -6.65
CA LEU A 79 2.71 0.88 -6.19
C LEU A 79 2.61 1.31 -4.73
N TRP A 80 3.34 0.65 -3.85
CA TRP A 80 3.36 0.95 -2.42
C TRP A 80 4.38 2.06 -2.12
N ILE A 81 3.97 3.12 -1.43
CA ILE A 81 4.78 4.33 -1.29
C ILE A 81 5.23 4.56 0.15
N GLU A 82 4.27 4.57 1.08
CA GLU A 82 4.49 4.85 2.50
C GLU A 82 3.58 4.00 3.38
N GLU A 83 4.02 3.72 4.60
CA GLU A 83 3.22 3.01 5.61
C GLU A 83 2.94 3.89 6.82
N TYR A 84 1.81 3.62 7.46
CA TYR A 84 1.32 4.29 8.66
C TYR A 84 0.77 3.25 9.63
N SER A 85 0.94 3.49 10.93
CA SER A 85 0.30 2.65 11.96
C SER A 85 -1.22 2.71 11.85
N LEU A 86 -1.89 1.60 12.20
CA LEU A 86 -3.36 1.55 12.34
C LEU A 86 -3.90 2.58 13.34
N LEU A 87 -3.09 2.98 14.33
CA LEU A 87 -3.45 3.99 15.32
C LEU A 87 -3.49 5.42 14.75
N HIS A 88 -2.90 5.65 13.58
CA HIS A 88 -3.04 6.93 12.91
C HIS A 88 -4.51 7.12 12.49
N ASN A 89 -5.00 8.32 12.22
CA ASN A 89 -6.33 8.51 11.63
C ASN A 89 -6.16 8.62 10.10
N PRO A 90 -6.86 7.83 9.27
CA PRO A 90 -6.61 7.82 7.83
C PRO A 90 -6.96 9.15 7.18
N SER A 91 -7.98 9.84 7.69
CA SER A 91 -8.42 11.16 7.21
C SER A 91 -7.45 12.29 7.55
N LYS A 92 -6.46 12.03 8.42
CA LYS A 92 -5.40 12.99 8.76
C LYS A 92 -4.11 12.77 7.96
N ILE A 93 -4.03 11.72 7.15
CA ILE A 93 -2.88 11.46 6.30
C ILE A 93 -2.93 12.41 5.11
N SER A 94 -1.97 13.34 5.04
CA SER A 94 -1.82 14.26 3.90
C SER A 94 -1.20 13.50 2.73
N LEU A 95 -1.93 13.43 1.61
CA LEU A 95 -1.43 12.85 0.37
C LEU A 95 -0.70 13.87 -0.52
N ASP A 96 -0.85 15.16 -0.24
CA ASP A 96 -0.33 16.26 -1.07
C ASP A 96 1.21 16.39 -1.03
N ASP A 97 1.81 15.86 0.04
CA ASP A 97 3.25 15.89 0.30
C ASP A 97 3.96 14.59 -0.10
N VAL A 98 3.20 13.55 -0.46
CA VAL A 98 3.75 12.25 -0.85
C VAL A 98 4.50 12.39 -2.17
N LYS A 99 5.77 11.98 -2.16
CA LYS A 99 6.67 12.08 -3.29
C LYS A 99 7.28 10.73 -3.61
N ILE A 100 7.48 10.48 -4.90
CA ILE A 100 8.16 9.28 -5.39
C ILE A 100 9.35 9.68 -6.26
N PRO A 101 10.44 8.89 -6.28
CA PRO A 101 11.53 9.08 -7.22
C PRO A 101 11.04 8.97 -8.67
N GLU A 102 11.60 9.79 -9.56
CA GLU A 102 11.28 9.76 -11.00
C GLU A 102 11.50 8.38 -11.65
N GLU A 103 12.54 7.65 -11.23
CA GLU A 103 12.80 6.27 -11.67
C GLU A 103 11.66 5.31 -11.34
N VAL A 104 11.03 5.48 -10.16
CA VAL A 104 9.89 4.67 -9.72
C VAL A 104 8.66 4.99 -10.55
N TYR A 105 8.43 6.27 -10.83
CA TYR A 105 7.36 6.71 -11.73
C TYR A 105 7.50 6.09 -13.13
N ILE A 106 8.70 6.13 -13.73
CA ILE A 106 8.95 5.55 -15.06
C ILE A 106 8.68 4.04 -15.05
N ASN A 107 9.17 3.34 -14.02
CA ASN A 107 8.94 1.90 -13.87
C ASN A 107 7.43 1.59 -13.76
N PHE A 108 6.72 2.30 -12.88
CA PHE A 108 5.29 2.12 -12.68
C PHE A 108 4.51 2.40 -13.98
N LYS A 109 4.81 3.50 -14.68
CA LYS A 109 4.20 3.83 -15.98
C LYS A 109 4.34 2.72 -17.01
N ASN A 110 5.48 2.03 -17.05
CA ASN A 110 5.73 0.95 -18.00
C ASN A 110 5.00 -0.36 -17.67
N GLN A 111 4.50 -0.54 -16.43
CA GLN A 111 3.77 -1.75 -16.04
C GLN A 111 2.25 -1.64 -16.22
N ILE A 112 1.71 -0.42 -16.21
CA ILE A 112 0.26 -0.18 -16.28
C ILE A 112 -0.20 0.07 -17.74
N ASN A 113 0.72 0.50 -18.61
CA ASN A 113 0.49 0.63 -20.06
C ASN A 113 0.82 -0.67 -20.80
#